data_AF-A0A969II24-F1
#
_entry.id   AF-A0A969II24-F1
#
_cell.length_a   1.000
_cell.length_b   1.000
_cell.length_c   1.000
_cell.angle_alpha   90.00
_cell.angle_beta   90.00
_cell.angle_gamma   90.00
#
_symmetry.space_group_name_H-M   'P 1'
#
loop_
_entity.id
_entity.type
_entity.pdbx_description
1 polymer ?
#
loop_
_entity_poly.entity_id
_entity_poly.type
_entity_poly.pdbx_seq_one_letter_code
_entity_poly.pdbx_strand_id
1 'polypeptide(L)'
;MRANWRNELALDMSIASRWLDLDRITGATEQTGPIESIAKFAARLRDLIPGHGRAQVTLAIDQANLGHDAVGPVQLVLKRSAEKLEIQDLRVALPGGSRGELQGTIFDTRNQPLAFDGQLALRGTSAARFLTWATGNALPIDARADGPFGLRAQIGAGNGKVAARDLVGNLSGTTLSGTAQYRWDSRPELTVALEGPQIDARAFVPAGASLADMFEFLLHGPETKQADTQRPGAAKTGWRSAQTDLLLRIGAGRLTTAGRVYRDVAAAMEFKGGNLRQMRLRLSGDEGYDIELEGSVDDVTTRPKGSVRGVVRAETAAAVGPLIELAGVPAVVRPSEARGQMIAPLRLAGSMTFGGRTGTSADLIADGEANGAAVKVNARFDGGRRRLAHRPGGHNG
;
A
#
# COMPACT_ATOMS: atom_id res chain seq x y z
N MET A 1 -33.56 26.57 6.81
CA MET A 1 -33.44 25.96 8.15
C MET A 1 -34.77 26.11 8.87
N ARG A 2 -35.25 25.06 9.53
CA ARG A 2 -36.43 25.11 10.42
C ARG A 2 -36.01 24.55 11.78
N ALA A 3 -36.37 25.24 12.85
CA ALA A 3 -36.12 24.80 14.22
C ALA A 3 -37.41 24.88 15.04
N ASN A 4 -37.72 23.84 15.80
CA ASN A 4 -38.87 23.79 16.71
C ASN A 4 -38.41 23.31 18.09
N TRP A 5 -38.98 23.89 19.14
CA TRP A 5 -38.56 23.73 20.53
C TRP A 5 -39.71 23.37 21.49
N ARG A 6 -40.82 22.80 20.98
CA ARG A 6 -42.00 22.51 21.82
C ARG A 6 -41.72 21.56 23.00
N ASN A 7 -41.03 20.44 22.76
CA ASN A 7 -40.71 19.42 23.77
C ASN A 7 -39.23 19.01 23.74
N GLU A 8 -38.65 18.95 22.54
CA GLU A 8 -37.23 18.69 22.28
C GLU A 8 -36.81 19.55 21.08
N LEU A 9 -35.51 19.86 20.94
CA LEU A 9 -35.00 20.54 19.75
C LEU A 9 -35.21 19.65 18.52
N ALA A 10 -35.96 20.13 17.55
CA ALA A 10 -36.07 19.55 16.22
C ALA A 10 -35.45 20.51 15.20
N LEU A 11 -34.40 20.06 14.50
CA LEU A 11 -33.66 20.86 13.54
C LEU A 11 -33.71 20.21 12.14
N ASP A 12 -34.26 20.92 11.16
CA ASP A 12 -34.14 20.56 9.75
C ASP A 12 -33.27 21.60 9.01
N MET A 13 -32.15 21.14 8.47
CA MET A 13 -31.17 21.97 7.80
C MET A 13 -30.85 21.41 6.41
N SER A 14 -30.88 22.30 5.41
CA SER A 14 -30.44 21.99 4.05
C SER A 14 -29.44 23.07 3.64
N ILE A 15 -28.22 22.66 3.32
CA ILE A 15 -27.13 23.52 2.87
C ILE A 15 -26.79 23.11 1.44
N ALA A 16 -26.79 24.09 0.54
CA ALA A 16 -26.32 23.91 -0.82
C ALA A 16 -25.15 24.86 -1.07
N SER A 17 -24.07 24.38 -1.69
CA SER A 17 -22.97 25.22 -2.14
C SER A 17 -22.51 24.81 -3.53
N ARG A 18 -22.19 25.80 -4.37
CA ARG A 18 -21.52 25.54 -5.66
C ARG A 18 -20.07 25.13 -5.48
N TRP A 19 -19.40 25.74 -4.51
CA TRP A 19 -17.99 25.48 -4.24
C TRP A 19 -17.69 25.55 -2.74
N LEU A 20 -16.92 24.61 -2.22
CA LEU A 20 -16.52 24.60 -0.81
C LEU A 20 -15.07 24.15 -0.63
N ASP A 21 -14.27 24.95 0.04
CA ASP A 21 -12.90 24.59 0.40
C ASP A 21 -12.87 23.79 1.71
N LEU A 22 -12.90 22.45 1.64
CA LEU A 22 -12.86 21.62 2.85
C LEU A 22 -11.48 21.63 3.50
N ASP A 23 -10.42 21.84 2.72
CA ASP A 23 -9.06 21.94 3.24
C ASP A 23 -8.91 23.18 4.13
N ARG A 24 -9.41 24.33 3.68
CA ARG A 24 -9.45 25.54 4.50
C ARG A 24 -10.33 25.39 5.74
N ILE A 25 -11.49 24.73 5.61
CA ILE A 25 -12.39 24.48 6.75
C ILE A 25 -11.72 23.58 7.78
N THR A 26 -10.96 22.57 7.36
CA THR A 26 -10.35 21.60 8.28
C THR A 26 -9.04 22.09 8.87
N GLY A 27 -8.46 23.17 8.34
CA GLY A 27 -7.12 23.63 8.69
C GLY A 27 -6.06 22.70 8.12
N ALA A 28 -6.34 22.08 6.97
CA ALA A 28 -5.37 21.29 6.23
C ALA A 28 -4.18 22.16 5.84
N THR A 29 -2.98 21.65 6.12
CA THR A 29 -1.72 22.22 5.63
C THR A 29 -1.37 21.57 4.29
N GLU A 30 -0.33 22.07 3.61
CA GLU A 30 0.26 21.39 2.44
C GLU A 30 0.65 19.92 2.75
N GLN A 31 0.83 19.59 4.03
CA GLN A 31 1.22 18.27 4.50
C GLN A 31 0.03 17.39 4.91
N THR A 32 -1.20 17.89 4.81
CA THR A 32 -2.39 17.11 5.18
C THR A 32 -2.88 16.33 3.97
N GLY A 33 -2.92 15.00 4.07
CA GLY A 33 -3.46 14.13 3.03
C GLY A 33 -5.00 14.07 3.04
N PRO A 34 -5.65 13.59 1.96
CA PRO A 34 -7.11 13.61 1.86
C PRO A 34 -7.84 12.89 2.99
N ILE A 35 -7.35 11.71 3.41
CA ILE A 35 -7.96 10.90 4.47
C ILE A 35 -7.97 11.65 5.81
N GLU A 36 -6.90 12.37 6.11
CA GLU A 36 -6.80 13.18 7.33
C GLU A 36 -7.77 14.37 7.27
N SER A 37 -7.88 15.05 6.12
CA SER A 37 -8.87 16.10 5.89
C SER A 37 -10.31 15.59 6.09
N ILE A 38 -10.65 14.39 5.57
CA ILE A 38 -11.97 13.76 5.77
C ILE A 38 -12.25 13.56 7.26
N ALA A 39 -11.30 12.99 8.01
CA ALA A 39 -11.47 12.71 9.43
C ALA A 39 -11.68 14.00 10.25
N LYS A 40 -10.89 15.06 9.96
CA LYS A 40 -11.05 16.38 10.58
C LYS A 40 -12.40 17.01 10.24
N PHE A 41 -12.86 16.89 8.99
CA PHE A 41 -14.15 17.41 8.57
C PHE A 41 -15.30 16.70 9.29
N ALA A 42 -15.26 15.36 9.37
CA ALA A 42 -16.26 14.57 10.06
C ALA A 42 -16.37 14.93 11.55
N ALA A 43 -15.23 15.14 12.23
CA ALA A 43 -15.21 15.60 13.62
C ALA A 43 -15.86 16.98 13.79
N ARG A 44 -15.50 17.96 12.93
CA ARG A 44 -16.11 19.30 12.98
C ARG A 44 -17.60 19.27 12.68
N LEU A 45 -18.03 18.47 11.71
CA LEU A 45 -19.44 18.34 11.34
C LEU A 45 -20.27 17.73 12.48
N ARG A 46 -19.72 16.73 13.18
CA ARG A 46 -20.36 16.18 14.39
C ARG A 46 -20.55 17.26 15.44
N ASP A 47 -19.53 18.08 15.70
CA ASP A 47 -19.55 19.09 16.76
C ASP A 47 -20.51 20.27 16.45
N LEU A 48 -20.85 20.48 15.18
CA LEU A 48 -21.82 21.49 14.74
C LEU A 48 -23.29 21.03 14.86
N ILE A 49 -23.53 19.73 14.96
CA ILE A 49 -24.89 19.18 15.06
C ILE A 49 -25.26 19.14 16.54
N PRO A 50 -26.42 19.70 16.95
CA PRO A 50 -26.85 19.67 18.34
C PRO A 50 -26.79 18.25 18.92
N GLY A 51 -26.11 18.07 20.06
CA GLY A 51 -25.92 16.76 20.69
C GLY A 51 -27.19 16.12 21.27
N HIS A 52 -28.29 16.88 21.34
CA HIS A 52 -29.58 16.45 21.88
C HIS A 52 -30.73 16.80 20.94
N GLY A 53 -31.80 16.01 21.02
CA GLY A 53 -33.01 16.19 20.21
C GLY A 53 -32.97 15.44 18.87
N ARG A 54 -33.70 15.95 17.88
CA ARG A 54 -33.78 15.40 16.52
C ARG A 54 -33.17 16.39 15.56
N ALA A 55 -32.32 15.91 14.67
CA ALA A 55 -31.78 16.74 13.59
C ALA A 55 -31.76 15.97 12.28
N GLN A 56 -32.11 16.64 11.19
CA GLN A 56 -31.83 16.17 9.84
C GLN A 56 -31.05 17.25 9.11
N VAL A 57 -29.85 16.89 8.64
CA VAL A 57 -28.96 17.81 7.91
C VAL A 57 -28.70 17.21 6.54
N THR A 58 -29.04 17.97 5.50
CA THR A 58 -28.71 17.65 4.11
C THR A 58 -27.67 18.65 3.62
N LEU A 59 -26.55 18.15 3.10
CA LEU A 59 -25.53 18.95 2.44
C LEU A 59 -25.42 18.52 0.97
N ALA A 60 -25.49 19.49 0.06
CA ALA A 60 -25.24 19.31 -1.36
C ALA A 60 -24.14 20.29 -1.79
N ILE A 61 -23.03 19.77 -2.31
CA ILE A 61 -21.90 20.57 -2.76
C ILE A 61 -21.56 20.17 -4.19
N ASP A 62 -21.62 21.09 -5.15
CA ASP A 62 -21.33 20.76 -6.55
C ASP A 62 -19.84 20.42 -6.73
N GLN A 63 -18.96 21.20 -6.09
CA GLN A 63 -17.52 20.98 -6.10
C GLN A 63 -16.88 21.35 -4.76
N ALA A 64 -15.90 20.56 -4.32
CA ALA A 64 -15.10 20.84 -3.14
C ALA A 64 -13.62 20.59 -3.39
N ASN A 65 -12.75 21.14 -2.53
CA ASN A 65 -11.34 20.76 -2.48
C ASN A 65 -11.12 19.83 -1.30
N LEU A 66 -10.44 18.70 -1.53
CA LEU A 66 -10.10 17.73 -0.51
C LEU A 66 -8.71 17.14 -0.76
N GLY A 67 -7.76 17.46 0.12
CA GLY A 67 -6.36 17.09 -0.04
C GLY A 67 -5.73 17.77 -1.26
N HIS A 68 -6.06 19.05 -1.46
CA HIS A 68 -5.57 19.92 -2.55
C HIS A 68 -6.05 19.55 -3.96
N ASP A 69 -6.95 18.58 -4.09
CA ASP A 69 -7.56 18.18 -5.34
C ASP A 69 -9.07 18.43 -5.35
N ALA A 70 -9.62 18.66 -6.54
CA ALA A 70 -11.05 18.83 -6.73
C ALA A 70 -11.79 17.49 -6.58
N VAL A 71 -12.84 17.50 -5.77
CA VAL A 71 -13.81 16.43 -5.59
C VAL A 71 -15.22 16.97 -5.80
N GLY A 72 -16.18 16.10 -6.04
CA GLY A 72 -17.59 16.48 -6.16
C GLY A 72 -18.28 15.95 -7.42
N PRO A 73 -19.62 15.92 -7.43
CA PRO A 73 -20.51 16.43 -6.38
C PRO A 73 -20.49 15.61 -5.08
N VAL A 74 -20.76 16.28 -3.95
CA VAL A 74 -20.91 15.68 -2.61
C VAL A 74 -22.38 15.81 -2.19
N GLN A 75 -22.99 14.70 -1.79
CA GLN A 75 -24.31 14.65 -1.18
C GLN A 75 -24.20 13.93 0.15
N LEU A 76 -24.62 14.58 1.23
CA LEU A 76 -24.57 14.01 2.58
C LEU A 76 -25.91 14.22 3.27
N VAL A 77 -26.49 13.14 3.76
CA VAL A 77 -27.70 13.13 4.59
C VAL A 77 -27.35 12.57 5.94
N LEU A 78 -27.48 13.42 6.95
CA LEU A 78 -27.25 13.09 8.36
C LEU A 78 -28.57 13.13 9.11
N LYS A 79 -28.77 12.16 9.98
CA LYS A 79 -29.93 12.10 10.87
C LYS A 79 -29.47 11.86 12.30
N ARG A 80 -29.92 12.70 13.22
CA ARG A 80 -29.78 12.48 14.65
C ARG A 80 -31.12 12.10 15.25
N SER A 81 -31.13 11.03 16.03
CA SER A 81 -32.22 10.68 16.93
C SER A 81 -31.65 10.33 18.30
N ALA A 82 -31.98 11.13 19.32
CA ALA A 82 -31.38 11.02 20.65
C ALA A 82 -29.84 11.11 20.57
N GLU A 83 -29.12 10.11 21.08
CA GLU A 83 -27.65 10.08 21.12
C GLU A 83 -27.01 9.43 19.88
N LYS A 84 -27.82 8.98 18.91
CA LYS A 84 -27.33 8.36 17.68
C LYS A 84 -27.27 9.39 16.55
N LEU A 85 -26.10 9.60 15.97
CA LEU A 85 -25.91 10.31 14.71
C LEU A 85 -25.67 9.29 13.59
N GLU A 86 -26.45 9.35 12.53
CA GLU A 86 -26.42 8.40 11.42
C GLU A 86 -26.09 9.12 10.11
N ILE A 87 -25.14 8.58 9.36
CA ILE A 87 -24.92 8.87 7.95
C ILE A 87 -25.90 7.99 7.19
N GLN A 88 -27.02 8.56 6.76
CA GLN A 88 -28.02 7.82 5.99
C GLN A 88 -27.55 7.59 4.55
N ASP A 89 -26.89 8.61 3.98
CA ASP A 89 -26.36 8.57 2.63
C ASP A 89 -25.21 9.57 2.55
N LEU A 90 -24.03 9.12 2.16
CA LEU A 90 -22.95 9.96 1.68
C LEU A 90 -22.57 9.46 0.29
N ARG A 91 -22.69 10.33 -0.72
CA ARG A 91 -22.22 10.09 -2.08
C ARG A 91 -21.24 11.16 -2.48
N VAL A 92 -20.09 10.76 -2.99
CA VAL A 92 -19.05 11.68 -3.42
C VAL A 92 -18.38 11.18 -4.69
N ALA A 93 -18.17 12.07 -5.66
CA ALA A 93 -17.27 11.80 -6.78
C ALA A 93 -15.84 12.21 -6.43
N LEU A 94 -14.91 11.33 -6.75
CA LEU A 94 -13.50 11.34 -6.35
C LEU A 94 -12.60 11.17 -7.59
N PRO A 95 -11.30 11.48 -7.50
CA PRO A 95 -10.37 11.31 -8.61
C PRO A 95 -10.33 9.88 -9.17
N GLY A 96 -10.00 9.78 -10.47
CA GLY A 96 -10.03 8.51 -11.21
C GLY A 96 -11.42 8.10 -11.71
N GLY A 97 -12.35 9.07 -11.85
CA GLY A 97 -13.74 8.77 -12.21
C GLY A 97 -14.47 7.98 -11.12
N SER A 98 -14.01 8.12 -9.88
CA SER A 98 -14.43 7.30 -8.76
C SER A 98 -15.69 7.86 -8.12
N ARG A 99 -16.55 7.00 -7.60
CA ARG A 99 -17.71 7.33 -6.79
C ARG A 99 -17.63 6.53 -5.50
N GLY A 100 -17.55 7.24 -4.38
CA GLY A 100 -17.66 6.70 -3.03
C GLY A 100 -19.08 6.84 -2.51
N GLU A 101 -19.55 5.80 -1.83
CA GLU A 101 -20.83 5.72 -1.15
C GLU A 101 -20.57 5.21 0.28
N LEU A 102 -21.08 5.90 1.29
CA LEU A 102 -20.88 5.55 2.70
C LEU A 102 -22.20 5.69 3.47
N GLN A 103 -22.49 4.70 4.30
CA GLN A 103 -23.59 4.72 5.25
C GLN A 103 -23.13 4.15 6.59
N GLY A 104 -23.68 4.62 7.70
CA GLY A 104 -23.28 4.09 9.00
C GLY A 104 -23.68 4.96 10.18
N THR A 105 -23.24 4.55 11.35
CA THR A 105 -23.52 5.23 12.62
C THR A 105 -22.25 5.87 13.15
N ILE A 106 -22.36 7.13 13.53
CA ILE A 106 -21.39 7.84 14.35
C ILE A 106 -21.86 7.71 15.80
N PHE A 107 -21.05 7.07 16.63
CA PHE A 107 -21.33 6.93 18.05
C PHE A 107 -20.84 8.19 18.78
N ASP A 108 -21.78 8.86 19.44
CA ASP A 108 -21.55 10.12 20.13
C ASP A 108 -21.35 9.87 21.63
N THR A 109 -20.14 9.48 22.01
CA THR A 109 -19.72 9.52 23.41
C THR A 109 -19.00 10.85 23.65
N ARG A 110 -19.66 11.77 24.36
CA ARG A 110 -19.05 13.05 24.78
C ARG A 110 -17.67 12.78 25.41
N ASN A 111 -16.66 13.55 24.97
CA ASN A 111 -15.25 13.43 25.37
C ASN A 111 -14.49 12.18 24.90
N GLN A 112 -15.00 11.43 23.91
CA GLN A 112 -14.25 10.36 23.26
C GLN A 112 -13.91 10.68 21.79
N PRO A 113 -12.85 10.06 21.23
CA PRO A 113 -12.56 10.12 19.81
C PRO A 113 -13.76 9.66 18.98
N LEU A 114 -13.96 10.27 17.81
CA LEU A 114 -15.02 9.91 16.86
C LEU A 114 -15.01 8.38 16.61
N ALA A 115 -16.11 7.71 16.95
CA ALA A 115 -16.32 6.30 16.66
C ALA A 115 -17.35 6.14 15.55
N PHE A 116 -17.06 5.30 14.57
CA PHE A 116 -17.89 5.03 13.40
C PHE A 116 -17.94 3.55 13.11
N ASP A 117 -19.11 3.05 12.73
CA ASP A 117 -19.30 1.72 12.14
C ASP A 117 -20.28 1.83 10.97
N GLY A 118 -19.92 1.27 9.82
CA GLY A 118 -20.72 1.40 8.61
C GLY A 118 -20.21 0.59 7.43
N GLN A 119 -20.76 0.90 6.26
CA GLN A 119 -20.45 0.25 5.00
C GLN A 119 -19.94 1.29 4.01
N LEU A 120 -18.84 0.96 3.34
CA LEU A 120 -18.26 1.72 2.25
C LEU A 120 -18.42 0.93 0.95
N ALA A 121 -18.87 1.60 -0.09
CA ALA A 121 -18.74 1.15 -1.47
C ALA A 121 -17.97 2.21 -2.27
N LEU A 122 -17.02 1.76 -3.08
CA LEU A 122 -16.22 2.61 -3.94
C LEU A 122 -16.13 1.94 -5.31
N ARG A 123 -16.30 2.71 -6.37
CA ARG A 123 -16.14 2.23 -7.75
C ARG A 123 -15.53 3.32 -8.59
N GLY A 124 -14.71 2.98 -9.56
CA GLY A 124 -14.11 3.97 -10.46
C GLY A 124 -13.56 3.33 -11.72
N THR A 125 -13.13 4.19 -12.64
CA THR A 125 -12.54 3.76 -13.91
C THR A 125 -11.02 3.65 -13.84
N SER A 126 -10.41 4.20 -12.78
CA SER A 126 -8.97 4.31 -12.62
C SER A 126 -8.56 4.14 -11.15
N ALA A 127 -8.11 2.93 -10.80
CA ALA A 127 -7.55 2.63 -9.48
C ALA A 127 -6.27 3.41 -9.22
N ALA A 128 -5.42 3.57 -10.24
CA ALA A 128 -4.13 4.26 -10.10
C ALA A 128 -4.34 5.72 -9.69
N ARG A 129 -5.22 6.46 -10.39
CA ARG A 129 -5.48 7.87 -10.07
C ARG A 129 -6.18 8.03 -8.74
N PHE A 130 -7.12 7.14 -8.40
CA PHE A 130 -7.76 7.16 -7.09
C PHE A 130 -6.74 6.97 -5.96
N LEU A 131 -5.88 5.96 -6.04
CA LEU A 131 -4.90 5.64 -5.01
C LEU A 131 -3.79 6.69 -4.92
N THR A 132 -3.33 7.24 -6.05
CA THR A 132 -2.38 8.36 -6.06
C THR A 132 -2.96 9.58 -5.34
N TRP A 133 -4.23 9.93 -5.60
CA TRP A 133 -4.91 10.97 -4.84
C TRP A 133 -5.04 10.60 -3.35
N ALA A 134 -5.64 9.44 -3.03
CA ALA A 134 -5.95 9.03 -1.66
C ALA A 134 -4.71 8.96 -0.75
N THR A 135 -3.55 8.70 -1.35
CA THR A 135 -2.25 8.63 -0.65
C THR A 135 -1.52 9.98 -0.60
N GLY A 136 -2.10 11.06 -1.09
CA GLY A 136 -1.46 12.37 -1.15
C GLY A 136 -0.24 12.41 -2.09
N ASN A 137 -0.25 11.60 -3.15
CA ASN A 137 0.86 11.36 -4.08
C ASN A 137 2.06 10.60 -3.49
N ALA A 138 1.91 9.99 -2.31
CA ALA A 138 2.95 9.12 -1.74
C ALA A 138 3.23 7.89 -2.60
N LEU A 139 2.19 7.36 -3.23
CA LEU A 139 2.24 6.22 -4.14
C LEU A 139 1.86 6.73 -5.55
N PRO A 140 2.81 7.28 -6.32
CA PRO A 140 2.60 7.49 -7.74
C PRO A 140 2.51 6.12 -8.42
N ILE A 141 1.30 5.73 -8.80
CA ILE A 141 1.03 4.44 -9.45
C ILE A 141 1.06 4.65 -10.95
N ASP A 142 1.80 3.81 -11.67
CA ASP A 142 1.89 3.90 -13.13
C ASP A 142 0.51 3.63 -13.75
N ALA A 143 0.08 4.51 -14.65
CA ALA A 143 -1.18 4.38 -15.37
C ALA A 143 -1.21 3.18 -16.35
N ARG A 144 -0.06 2.57 -16.66
CA ARG A 144 0.03 1.45 -17.63
C ARG A 144 -0.75 0.20 -17.25
N ALA A 145 -1.10 0.03 -15.99
CA ALA A 145 -1.92 -1.07 -15.49
C ALA A 145 -3.14 -0.57 -14.72
N ASP A 146 -3.57 0.63 -15.07
CA ASP A 146 -4.78 1.24 -14.57
C ASP A 146 -6.01 0.59 -15.21
N GLY A 147 -7.11 0.60 -14.46
CA GLY A 147 -8.33 -0.04 -14.90
C GLY A 147 -9.50 0.20 -13.97
N PRO A 148 -10.70 -0.24 -14.39
CA PRO A 148 -11.89 -0.11 -13.58
C PRO A 148 -11.72 -0.92 -12.30
N PHE A 149 -12.24 -0.37 -11.21
CA PHE A 149 -12.19 -1.01 -9.92
C PHE A 149 -13.50 -0.84 -9.17
N GLY A 150 -13.75 -1.78 -8.27
CA GLY A 150 -14.81 -1.75 -7.29
C GLY A 150 -14.29 -2.24 -5.95
N LEU A 151 -14.84 -1.72 -4.88
CA LEU A 151 -14.49 -2.07 -3.50
C LEU A 151 -15.76 -1.96 -2.66
N ARG A 152 -16.02 -2.96 -1.83
CA ARG A 152 -16.98 -2.87 -0.73
C ARG A 152 -16.30 -3.37 0.53
N ALA A 153 -16.60 -2.73 1.65
CA ALA A 153 -16.08 -3.14 2.95
C ALA A 153 -17.00 -2.67 4.08
N GLN A 154 -16.96 -3.39 5.20
CA GLN A 154 -17.41 -2.84 6.47
C GLN A 154 -16.28 -1.98 7.05
N ILE A 155 -16.57 -0.72 7.34
CA ILE A 155 -15.59 0.22 7.89
C ILE A 155 -15.91 0.49 9.35
N GLY A 156 -14.90 0.35 10.21
CA GLY A 156 -14.93 0.84 11.58
C GLY A 156 -13.84 1.89 11.77
N ALA A 157 -14.14 2.98 12.47
CA ALA A 157 -13.15 3.98 12.88
C ALA A 157 -13.33 4.33 14.36
N GLY A 158 -12.25 4.61 15.06
CA GLY A 158 -12.27 5.01 16.47
C GLY A 158 -10.97 4.69 17.19
N ASN A 159 -10.69 5.37 18.30
CA ASN A 159 -9.50 5.12 19.14
C ASN A 159 -8.18 5.08 18.35
N GLY A 160 -7.97 6.05 17.45
CA GLY A 160 -6.70 6.13 16.71
C GLY A 160 -6.53 5.12 15.58
N LYS A 161 -7.60 4.41 15.18
CA LYS A 161 -7.56 3.41 14.08
C LYS A 161 -8.76 3.46 13.15
N VAL A 162 -8.56 3.00 11.91
CA VAL A 162 -9.56 2.67 10.91
C VAL A 162 -9.32 1.24 10.46
N ALA A 163 -10.39 0.46 10.36
CA ALA A 163 -10.37 -0.91 9.87
C ALA A 163 -11.41 -1.10 8.77
N ALA A 164 -11.00 -1.75 7.69
CA ALA A 164 -11.86 -2.31 6.65
C ALA A 164 -11.90 -3.83 6.82
N ARG A 165 -13.09 -4.36 7.13
CA ARG A 165 -13.40 -5.78 7.26
C ARG A 165 -14.27 -6.23 6.10
N ASP A 166 -14.29 -7.53 5.84
CA ASP A 166 -15.06 -8.12 4.74
C ASP A 166 -14.84 -7.39 3.41
N LEU A 167 -13.58 -7.00 3.16
CA LEU A 167 -13.22 -6.28 1.95
C LEU A 167 -13.48 -7.22 0.78
N VAL A 168 -14.28 -6.78 -0.17
CA VAL A 168 -14.46 -7.44 -1.47
C VAL A 168 -14.20 -6.40 -2.55
N GLY A 169 -13.11 -6.60 -3.27
CA GLY A 169 -12.67 -5.76 -4.37
C GLY A 169 -12.85 -6.46 -5.72
N ASN A 170 -12.97 -5.66 -6.78
CA ASN A 170 -12.73 -6.08 -8.13
C ASN A 170 -11.74 -5.11 -8.75
N LEU A 171 -10.66 -5.61 -9.34
CA LEU A 171 -9.71 -4.81 -10.10
C LEU A 171 -9.60 -5.41 -11.50
N SER A 172 -10.02 -4.65 -12.51
CA SER A 172 -9.98 -5.07 -13.92
C SER A 172 -10.59 -6.46 -14.16
N GLY A 173 -11.75 -6.74 -13.54
CA GLY A 173 -12.46 -8.02 -13.66
C GLY A 173 -12.03 -9.09 -12.66
N THR A 174 -10.98 -8.85 -11.87
CA THR A 174 -10.47 -9.83 -10.91
C THR A 174 -10.98 -9.56 -9.50
N THR A 175 -11.69 -10.53 -8.91
CA THR A 175 -12.20 -10.42 -7.54
C THR A 175 -11.10 -10.68 -6.50
N LEU A 176 -11.06 -9.84 -5.48
CA LEU A 176 -10.14 -9.87 -4.36
C LEU A 176 -10.96 -9.82 -3.07
N SER A 177 -10.49 -10.49 -2.03
CA SER A 177 -11.05 -10.38 -0.68
C SER A 177 -9.98 -10.07 0.34
N GLY A 178 -10.34 -9.48 1.48
CA GLY A 178 -9.32 -9.21 2.49
C GLY A 178 -9.76 -8.38 3.68
N THR A 179 -8.75 -7.87 4.37
CA THR A 179 -8.91 -6.88 5.44
C THR A 179 -7.78 -5.86 5.36
N ALA A 180 -8.05 -4.65 5.83
CA ALA A 180 -7.04 -3.61 6.01
C ALA A 180 -7.27 -2.88 7.32
N GLN A 181 -6.22 -2.50 8.02
CA GLN A 181 -6.31 -1.67 9.22
C GLN A 181 -5.15 -0.69 9.23
N TYR A 182 -5.44 0.57 9.56
CA TYR A 182 -4.45 1.60 9.78
C TYR A 182 -4.63 2.21 11.15
N ARG A 183 -3.56 2.28 11.93
CA ARG A 183 -3.49 2.91 13.26
C ARG A 183 -2.50 4.08 13.18
N TRP A 184 -2.88 5.25 13.70
CA TRP A 184 -2.12 6.50 13.58
C TRP A 184 -1.65 7.07 14.92
N ASP A 185 -1.43 6.22 15.92
CA ASP A 185 -0.85 6.62 17.22
C ASP A 185 0.61 7.09 17.06
N SER A 186 1.35 7.21 18.16
CA SER A 186 2.78 7.61 18.18
C SER A 186 3.67 6.79 17.24
N ARG A 187 3.22 5.58 16.86
CA ARG A 187 3.87 4.73 15.87
C ARG A 187 2.81 4.15 14.91
N PRO A 188 2.71 4.70 13.68
CA PRO A 188 1.74 4.23 12.71
C PRO A 188 1.92 2.75 12.39
N GLU A 189 0.82 2.06 12.17
CA GLU A 189 0.82 0.64 11.83
C GLU A 189 -0.21 0.36 10.74
N LEU A 190 0.23 -0.32 9.68
CA LEU A 190 -0.62 -0.81 8.61
C LEU A 190 -0.67 -2.34 8.64
N THR A 191 -1.87 -2.89 8.73
CA THR A 191 -2.12 -4.33 8.53
C THR A 191 -2.93 -4.52 7.26
N VAL A 192 -2.46 -5.38 6.35
CA VAL A 192 -3.15 -5.73 5.10
C VAL A 192 -3.11 -7.24 4.91
N ALA A 193 -4.27 -7.84 4.69
CA ALA A 193 -4.41 -9.21 4.22
C ALA A 193 -5.25 -9.23 2.95
N LEU A 194 -4.70 -9.73 1.85
CA LEU A 194 -5.38 -9.83 0.55
C LEU A 194 -5.30 -11.26 0.02
N GLU A 195 -6.43 -11.76 -0.45
CA GLU A 195 -6.56 -13.09 -1.03
C GLU A 195 -7.38 -13.03 -2.32
N GLY A 196 -7.00 -13.81 -3.32
CA GLY A 196 -7.76 -13.90 -4.56
C GLY A 196 -7.31 -15.03 -5.49
N PRO A 197 -8.16 -15.47 -6.43
CA PRO A 197 -7.75 -16.43 -7.45
C PRO A 197 -6.69 -15.84 -8.38
N GLN A 198 -6.76 -14.54 -8.64
CA GLN A 198 -5.78 -13.79 -9.42
C GLN A 198 -5.56 -12.42 -8.75
N ILE A 199 -4.36 -11.86 -8.85
CA ILE A 199 -4.03 -10.49 -8.47
C ILE A 199 -3.28 -9.86 -9.64
N ASP A 200 -3.72 -8.70 -10.10
CA ASP A 200 -3.00 -7.90 -11.09
C ASP A 200 -2.23 -6.79 -10.38
N ALA A 201 -0.91 -6.94 -10.33
CA ALA A 201 0.02 -6.02 -9.70
C ALA A 201 0.91 -5.30 -10.74
N ARG A 202 0.55 -5.30 -12.03
CA ARG A 202 1.32 -4.64 -13.09
C ARG A 202 1.56 -3.15 -12.81
N ALA A 203 0.66 -2.51 -12.06
CA ALA A 203 0.74 -1.09 -11.71
C ALA A 203 1.73 -0.79 -10.57
N PHE A 204 2.08 -1.83 -9.79
CA PHE A 204 2.89 -1.72 -8.58
C PHE A 204 4.27 -2.36 -8.74
N VAL A 205 4.37 -3.42 -9.54
CA VAL A 205 5.61 -4.16 -9.78
C VAL A 205 6.04 -3.99 -11.23
N PRO A 206 7.03 -3.12 -11.49
CA PRO A 206 7.50 -2.86 -12.85
C PRO A 206 8.21 -4.07 -13.45
N ALA A 207 8.34 -4.08 -14.77
CA ALA A 207 9.06 -5.12 -15.48
C ALA A 207 10.54 -5.11 -15.06
N GLY A 208 11.12 -6.29 -14.83
CA GLY A 208 12.50 -6.45 -14.38
C GLY A 208 12.74 -6.24 -12.88
N ALA A 209 11.71 -5.95 -12.08
CA ALA A 209 11.85 -5.87 -10.62
C ALA A 209 12.31 -7.21 -10.03
N SER A 210 13.39 -7.17 -9.25
CA SER A 210 13.85 -8.29 -8.43
C SER A 210 13.07 -8.37 -7.11
N LEU A 211 13.23 -9.48 -6.37
CA LEU A 211 12.66 -9.59 -5.02
C LEU A 211 13.19 -8.48 -4.11
N ALA A 212 14.48 -8.16 -4.21
CA ALA A 212 15.09 -7.08 -3.44
C ALA A 212 14.41 -5.73 -3.74
N ASP A 213 14.13 -5.42 -5.00
CA ASP A 213 13.44 -4.18 -5.39
C ASP A 213 12.00 -4.13 -4.82
N MET A 214 11.29 -5.26 -4.84
CA MET A 214 9.95 -5.36 -4.26
C MET A 214 9.97 -5.16 -2.74
N PHE A 215 10.95 -5.76 -2.05
CA PHE A 215 11.14 -5.57 -0.61
C PHE A 215 11.53 -4.12 -0.28
N GLU A 216 12.45 -3.53 -1.03
CA GLU A 216 12.84 -2.13 -0.86
C GLU A 216 11.66 -1.18 -1.07
N PHE A 217 10.80 -1.42 -2.08
CA PHE A 217 9.57 -0.67 -2.27
C PHE A 217 8.62 -0.77 -1.07
N LEU A 218 8.45 -1.95 -0.48
CA LEU A 218 7.62 -2.11 0.73
C LEU A 218 8.22 -1.38 1.94
N LEU A 219 9.54 -1.43 2.10
CA LEU A 219 10.28 -0.87 3.24
C LEU A 219 10.54 0.63 3.16
N HIS A 220 10.60 1.20 1.96
CA HIS A 220 10.99 2.60 1.73
C HIS A 220 9.94 3.40 0.95
N GLY A 221 8.92 2.73 0.41
CA GLY A 221 8.03 3.31 -0.58
C GLY A 221 8.74 3.48 -1.93
N PRO A 222 8.06 4.09 -2.92
CA PRO A 222 8.69 4.42 -4.20
C PRO A 222 9.85 5.39 -4.00
N GLU A 223 11.00 5.08 -4.61
CA GLU A 223 12.06 6.07 -4.73
C GLU A 223 11.54 7.23 -5.57
N THR A 224 11.35 8.40 -4.96
CA THR A 224 11.12 9.63 -5.72
C THR A 224 12.38 9.92 -6.52
N LYS A 225 12.46 9.46 -7.77
CA LYS A 225 13.36 10.07 -8.76
C LYS A 225 13.04 11.56 -8.73
N GLN A 226 14.06 12.39 -8.51
CA GLN A 226 13.92 13.84 -8.55
C GLN A 226 13.22 14.23 -9.86
N ALA A 227 11.93 14.53 -9.79
CA ALA A 227 11.27 15.34 -10.79
C ALA A 227 11.91 16.73 -10.71
N ASP A 228 12.18 17.31 -11.87
CA ASP A 228 12.80 18.61 -12.07
C ASP A 228 12.55 19.61 -10.94
N THR A 229 13.64 20.11 -10.37
CA THR A 229 13.68 21.18 -9.37
C THR A 229 13.28 22.52 -9.97
N GLN A 230 12.02 22.67 -10.38
CA GLN A 230 11.40 23.96 -10.68
C GLN A 230 9.95 24.01 -10.17
N ARG A 231 9.75 23.73 -8.88
CA ARG A 231 8.65 24.30 -8.08
C ARG A 231 9.03 24.21 -6.59
N PRO A 232 9.35 25.33 -5.94
CA PRO A 232 9.53 25.36 -4.48
C PRO A 232 8.15 25.13 -3.86
N GLY A 233 7.97 24.03 -3.12
CA GLY A 233 6.72 23.72 -2.39
C GLY A 233 6.28 22.25 -2.39
N ALA A 234 6.84 21.39 -3.24
CA ALA A 234 6.46 19.97 -3.27
C ALA A 234 7.16 19.15 -2.15
N ALA A 235 6.77 19.37 -0.90
CA ALA A 235 7.26 18.63 0.26
C ALA A 235 6.39 17.38 0.55
N LYS A 236 6.87 16.26 0.00
CA LYS A 236 6.67 14.84 0.34
C LYS A 236 5.72 14.52 1.51
N THR A 237 4.44 14.42 1.19
CA THR A 237 3.46 13.68 1.96
C THR A 237 3.24 12.31 1.39
N GLY A 238 3.98 11.36 1.94
CA GLY A 238 3.31 10.19 2.45
C GLY A 238 4.17 8.95 2.44
N TRP A 239 3.63 7.95 3.11
CA TRP A 239 4.30 6.70 3.44
C TRP A 239 5.71 6.91 4.01
N ARG A 240 5.80 7.34 5.28
CA ARG A 240 7.07 7.28 6.04
C ARG A 240 7.29 5.83 6.49
N SER A 241 7.58 4.95 5.55
CA SER A 241 7.76 3.50 5.79
C SER A 241 8.73 3.17 6.92
N ALA A 242 9.83 3.92 7.06
CA ALA A 242 10.80 3.71 8.14
C ALA A 242 10.22 3.98 9.55
N GLN A 243 9.09 4.68 9.64
CA GLN A 243 8.38 4.99 10.88
C GLN A 243 7.05 4.22 11.00
N THR A 244 6.65 3.46 9.97
CA THR A 244 5.36 2.75 9.92
C THR A 244 5.61 1.26 10.08
N ASP A 245 4.97 0.65 11.06
CA ASP A 245 4.93 -0.81 11.19
C ASP A 245 4.01 -1.40 10.12
N LEU A 246 4.39 -2.55 9.55
CA LEU A 246 3.66 -3.22 8.47
C LEU A 246 3.44 -4.69 8.79
N LEU A 247 2.20 -5.15 8.78
CA LEU A 247 1.84 -6.57 8.70
C LEU A 247 1.20 -6.82 7.34
N LEU A 248 1.87 -7.59 6.49
CA LEU A 248 1.38 -7.88 5.13
C LEU A 248 1.17 -9.38 4.96
N ARG A 249 0.02 -9.76 4.41
CA ARG A 249 -0.30 -11.11 3.96
C ARG A 249 -0.94 -11.05 2.59
N ILE A 250 -0.39 -11.81 1.63
CA ILE A 250 -0.91 -11.90 0.27
C ILE A 250 -1.02 -13.37 -0.10
N GLY A 251 -2.20 -13.80 -0.55
CA GLY A 251 -2.45 -15.10 -1.12
C GLY A 251 -3.03 -14.97 -2.53
N ALA A 252 -2.39 -15.54 -3.54
CA ALA A 252 -2.91 -15.53 -4.90
C ALA A 252 -2.67 -16.84 -5.63
N GLY A 253 -3.70 -17.38 -6.27
CA GLY A 253 -3.52 -18.50 -7.22
C GLY A 253 -2.64 -18.08 -8.41
N ARG A 254 -2.81 -16.84 -8.88
CA ARG A 254 -1.99 -16.20 -9.91
C ARG A 254 -1.69 -14.73 -9.57
N LEU A 255 -0.44 -14.30 -9.64
CA LEU A 255 -0.04 -12.89 -9.52
C LEU A 255 0.57 -12.41 -10.84
N THR A 256 -0.04 -11.42 -11.48
CA THR A 256 0.47 -10.83 -12.73
C THR A 256 1.21 -9.53 -12.40
N THR A 257 2.46 -9.41 -12.85
CA THR A 257 3.29 -8.20 -12.76
C THR A 257 3.63 -7.71 -14.15
N ALA A 258 4.24 -6.53 -14.30
CA ALA A 258 4.52 -5.98 -15.63
C ALA A 258 5.54 -6.81 -16.41
N GLY A 259 6.37 -7.62 -15.73
CA GLY A 259 7.36 -8.48 -16.37
C GLY A 259 7.05 -9.98 -16.33
N ARG A 260 6.24 -10.46 -15.38
CA ARG A 260 6.06 -11.91 -15.13
C ARG A 260 4.68 -12.26 -14.59
N VAL A 261 4.32 -13.53 -14.74
CA VAL A 261 3.20 -14.17 -14.06
C VAL A 261 3.76 -15.18 -13.05
N TYR A 262 3.25 -15.13 -11.84
CA TYR A 262 3.54 -16.09 -10.78
C TYR A 262 2.30 -16.89 -10.43
N ARG A 263 2.49 -18.11 -9.94
CA ARG A 263 1.45 -19.01 -9.42
C ARG A 263 1.72 -19.38 -7.97
N ASP A 264 0.68 -19.87 -7.29
CA ASP A 264 0.74 -20.42 -5.93
C ASP A 264 1.39 -19.47 -4.91
N VAL A 265 1.10 -18.18 -5.08
CA VAL A 265 1.74 -17.09 -4.33
C VAL A 265 1.20 -17.05 -2.92
N ALA A 266 2.11 -17.19 -1.95
CA ALA A 266 1.86 -16.93 -0.55
C ALA A 266 2.99 -16.07 0.00
N ALA A 267 2.70 -14.84 0.38
CA ALA A 267 3.65 -13.93 1.00
C ALA A 267 3.13 -13.47 2.36
N ALA A 268 3.99 -13.48 3.37
CA ALA A 268 3.71 -12.94 4.68
C ALA A 268 4.95 -12.24 5.25
N MET A 269 4.77 -11.08 5.86
CA MET A 269 5.85 -10.40 6.57
C MET A 269 5.32 -9.48 7.66
N GLU A 270 6.10 -9.34 8.73
CA GLU A 270 5.93 -8.32 9.75
C GLU A 270 7.18 -7.42 9.74
N PHE A 271 6.99 -6.14 9.50
CA PHE A 271 8.03 -5.13 9.67
C PHE A 271 7.68 -4.28 10.87
N LYS A 272 8.44 -4.44 11.96
CA LYS A 272 8.19 -3.74 13.22
C LYS A 272 9.48 -3.28 13.86
N GLY A 273 9.58 -1.99 14.12
CA GLY A 273 10.72 -1.43 14.85
C GLY A 273 11.99 -1.32 14.01
N GLY A 274 11.88 -1.34 12.67
CA GLY A 274 13.05 -1.56 11.81
C GLY A 274 13.44 -3.03 11.65
N ASN A 275 12.70 -3.96 12.28
CA ASN A 275 12.96 -5.39 12.21
C ASN A 275 11.96 -6.08 11.29
N LEU A 276 12.47 -6.90 10.38
CA LEU A 276 11.69 -7.83 9.58
C LEU A 276 11.57 -9.17 10.34
N ARG A 277 10.34 -9.56 10.65
CA ARG A 277 9.99 -10.80 11.34
C ARG A 277 9.00 -11.59 10.49
N GLN A 278 9.00 -12.91 10.71
CA GLN A 278 8.08 -13.85 10.07
C GLN A 278 8.02 -13.72 8.54
N MET A 279 9.12 -13.32 7.90
CA MET A 279 9.18 -13.23 6.45
C MET A 279 8.98 -14.64 5.89
N ARG A 280 7.98 -14.82 5.04
CA ARG A 280 7.71 -16.05 4.30
C ARG A 280 7.27 -15.68 2.88
N LEU A 281 7.86 -16.33 1.90
CA LEU A 281 7.50 -16.19 0.50
C LEU A 281 7.49 -17.58 -0.13
N ARG A 282 6.40 -17.92 -0.81
CA ARG A 282 6.31 -19.03 -1.74
C ARG A 282 5.70 -18.54 -3.04
N LEU A 283 6.32 -18.88 -4.16
CA LEU A 283 5.79 -18.62 -5.50
C LEU A 283 6.41 -19.58 -6.52
N SER A 284 5.71 -19.73 -7.64
CA SER A 284 6.17 -20.47 -8.82
C SER A 284 6.08 -19.58 -10.06
N GLY A 285 7.06 -19.65 -10.96
CA GLY A 285 7.02 -18.99 -12.26
C GLY A 285 6.33 -19.82 -13.33
N ASP A 286 5.79 -19.16 -14.36
CA ASP A 286 5.20 -19.87 -15.49
C ASP A 286 6.24 -20.70 -16.27
N GLU A 287 7.51 -20.28 -16.22
CA GLU A 287 8.65 -20.91 -16.87
C GLU A 287 9.16 -22.18 -16.16
N GLY A 288 8.61 -22.52 -14.98
CA GLY A 288 8.94 -23.75 -14.26
C GLY A 288 10.04 -23.61 -13.20
N TYR A 289 10.14 -22.44 -12.56
CA TYR A 289 10.92 -22.26 -11.33
C TYR A 289 10.02 -22.13 -10.11
N ASP A 290 10.56 -22.48 -8.95
CA ASP A 290 9.91 -22.31 -7.64
C ASP A 290 10.84 -21.61 -6.66
N ILE A 291 10.27 -20.78 -5.79
CA ILE A 291 11.00 -20.10 -4.72
C ILE A 291 10.23 -20.27 -3.42
N GLU A 292 10.94 -20.72 -2.38
CA GLU A 292 10.49 -20.71 -1.00
C GLU A 292 11.54 -20.00 -0.15
N LEU A 293 11.16 -18.90 0.50
CA LEU A 293 12.03 -18.15 1.42
C LEU A 293 11.36 -18.01 2.78
N GLU A 294 12.16 -18.06 3.83
CA GLU A 294 11.74 -17.69 5.17
C GLU A 294 12.87 -17.05 5.98
N GLY A 295 12.54 -16.17 6.93
CA GLY A 295 13.56 -15.60 7.78
C GLY A 295 13.14 -14.41 8.63
N SER A 296 14.17 -13.80 9.23
CA SER A 296 14.05 -12.59 10.02
C SER A 296 15.37 -11.81 9.99
N VAL A 297 15.26 -10.49 9.91
CA VAL A 297 16.40 -9.57 9.88
C VAL A 297 16.07 -8.40 10.81
N ASP A 298 16.87 -8.19 11.84
CA ASP A 298 16.80 -7.05 12.73
C ASP A 298 17.56 -5.86 12.13
N ASP A 299 17.18 -4.63 12.51
CA ASP A 299 17.84 -3.39 12.11
C ASP A 299 18.06 -3.26 10.58
N VAL A 300 17.07 -3.70 9.79
CA VAL A 300 17.14 -3.91 8.32
C VAL A 300 17.71 -2.70 7.58
N THR A 301 17.38 -1.49 8.03
CA THR A 301 17.73 -0.23 7.35
C THR A 301 19.08 0.35 7.76
N THR A 302 19.68 -0.13 8.85
CA THR A 302 20.91 0.46 9.41
C THR A 302 22.05 -0.55 9.53
N ARG A 303 21.87 -1.62 10.30
CA ARG A 303 22.88 -2.65 10.57
C ARG A 303 22.19 -4.01 10.55
N PRO A 304 21.82 -4.51 9.36
CA PRO A 304 21.01 -5.70 9.25
C PRO A 304 21.68 -6.88 9.94
N LYS A 305 20.96 -7.52 10.86
CA LYS A 305 21.42 -8.69 11.60
C LYS A 305 20.37 -9.79 11.59
N GLY A 306 20.73 -10.98 11.14
CA GLY A 306 19.80 -12.10 11.09
C GLY A 306 20.05 -12.99 9.90
N SER A 307 19.03 -13.70 9.46
CA SER A 307 19.17 -14.62 8.33
C SER A 307 17.87 -14.82 7.57
N VAL A 308 18.01 -15.02 6.27
CA VAL A 308 16.97 -15.51 5.36
C VAL A 308 17.47 -16.83 4.79
N ARG A 309 16.65 -17.86 4.82
CA ARG A 309 16.94 -19.16 4.21
C ARG A 309 15.87 -19.51 3.20
N GLY A 310 16.22 -20.37 2.26
CA GLY A 310 15.27 -20.76 1.24
C GLY A 310 15.75 -21.84 0.31
N VAL A 311 14.82 -22.24 -0.54
CA VAL A 311 15.02 -23.19 -1.62
C VAL A 311 14.59 -22.52 -2.91
N VAL A 312 15.43 -22.66 -3.94
CA VAL A 312 15.10 -22.28 -5.30
C VAL A 312 15.23 -23.49 -6.21
N ARG A 313 14.30 -23.63 -7.15
CA ARG A 313 14.28 -24.71 -8.14
C ARG A 313 14.06 -24.13 -9.51
N ALA A 314 14.72 -24.69 -10.52
CA ALA A 314 14.45 -24.44 -11.93
C ALA A 314 14.51 -25.79 -12.64
N GLU A 315 13.35 -26.32 -13.01
CA GLU A 315 13.23 -27.67 -13.60
C GLU A 315 13.70 -27.70 -15.06
N THR A 316 13.72 -26.53 -15.73
CA THR A 316 14.09 -26.41 -17.14
C THR A 316 15.17 -25.35 -17.35
N ALA A 317 15.89 -25.44 -18.46
CA ALA A 317 16.85 -24.42 -18.87
C ALA A 317 16.20 -23.02 -19.01
N ALA A 318 14.95 -22.98 -19.47
CA ALA A 318 14.18 -21.74 -19.63
C ALA A 318 13.85 -21.08 -18.28
N ALA A 319 13.77 -21.85 -17.19
CA ALA A 319 13.46 -21.36 -15.85
C ALA A 319 14.65 -20.66 -15.16
N VAL A 320 15.88 -20.97 -15.58
CA VAL A 320 17.12 -20.48 -14.94
C VAL A 320 17.28 -18.97 -15.07
N GLY A 321 17.10 -18.42 -16.27
CA GLY A 321 17.25 -16.98 -16.54
C GLY A 321 16.29 -16.11 -15.70
N PRO A 322 14.97 -16.36 -15.75
CA PRO A 322 13.99 -15.68 -14.91
C PRO A 322 14.28 -15.77 -13.42
N LEU A 323 14.72 -16.94 -12.93
CA LEU A 323 15.08 -17.14 -11.53
C LEU A 323 16.28 -16.25 -11.11
N ILE A 324 17.31 -16.20 -11.95
CA ILE A 324 18.51 -15.37 -11.73
C ILE A 324 18.17 -13.87 -11.72
N GLU A 325 17.29 -13.44 -12.62
CA GLU A 325 16.83 -12.05 -12.64
C GLU A 325 16.00 -11.71 -11.40
N LEU A 326 15.09 -12.61 -10.99
CA LEU A 326 14.28 -12.42 -9.80
C LEU A 326 15.13 -12.36 -8.51
N ALA A 327 16.24 -13.10 -8.48
CA ALA A 327 17.24 -13.03 -7.41
C ALA A 327 18.06 -11.72 -7.42
N GLY A 328 17.88 -10.84 -8.41
CA GLY A 328 18.56 -9.55 -8.49
C GLY A 328 20.00 -9.63 -9.00
N VAL A 329 20.38 -10.72 -9.67
CA VAL A 329 21.73 -10.84 -10.23
C VAL A 329 21.91 -9.84 -11.40
N PRO A 330 22.93 -8.97 -11.37
CA PRO A 330 23.15 -7.96 -12.41
C PRO A 330 23.39 -8.58 -13.78
N ALA A 331 22.84 -7.97 -14.84
CA ALA A 331 22.92 -8.49 -16.22
C ALA A 331 24.34 -8.87 -16.68
N VAL A 332 25.35 -8.07 -16.27
CA VAL A 332 26.76 -8.27 -16.60
C VAL A 332 27.36 -9.59 -16.07
N VAL A 333 26.81 -10.15 -14.99
CA VAL A 333 27.29 -11.41 -14.38
C VAL A 333 26.33 -12.57 -14.60
N ARG A 334 25.25 -12.38 -15.38
CA ARG A 334 24.31 -13.47 -15.68
C ARG A 334 24.98 -14.50 -16.60
N PRO A 335 24.70 -15.81 -16.41
CA PRO A 335 25.17 -16.83 -17.34
C PRO A 335 24.55 -16.60 -18.72
N SER A 336 25.31 -16.94 -19.77
CA SER A 336 24.75 -17.02 -21.12
C SER A 336 23.69 -18.13 -21.19
N GLU A 337 22.82 -18.07 -22.20
CA GLU A 337 21.78 -19.09 -22.41
C GLU A 337 22.37 -20.51 -22.47
N ALA A 338 23.48 -20.70 -23.19
CA ALA A 338 24.19 -21.97 -23.25
C ALA A 338 24.64 -22.48 -21.86
N ARG A 339 25.12 -21.59 -20.99
CA ARG A 339 25.45 -21.97 -19.60
C ARG A 339 24.21 -22.26 -18.77
N GLY A 340 23.11 -21.56 -19.02
CA GLY A 340 21.81 -21.84 -18.42
C GLY A 340 21.33 -23.26 -18.71
N GLN A 341 21.48 -23.71 -19.96
CA GLN A 341 21.17 -25.09 -20.36
C GLN A 341 22.03 -26.13 -19.64
N MET A 342 23.28 -25.82 -19.34
CA MET A 342 24.19 -26.74 -18.66
C MET A 342 23.90 -26.93 -17.17
N ILE A 343 23.18 -26.00 -16.53
CA ILE A 343 22.92 -26.02 -15.08
C ILE A 343 21.50 -26.44 -14.71
N ALA A 344 20.62 -26.65 -15.70
CA ALA A 344 19.29 -27.18 -15.46
C ALA A 344 19.27 -28.73 -15.52
N PRO A 345 18.44 -29.42 -14.72
CA PRO A 345 17.64 -28.87 -13.62
C PRO A 345 18.54 -28.34 -12.48
N LEU A 346 18.12 -27.24 -11.86
CA LEU A 346 18.82 -26.59 -10.77
C LEU A 346 17.97 -26.69 -9.50
N ARG A 347 18.55 -27.15 -8.41
CA ARG A 347 17.94 -27.11 -7.08
C ARG A 347 18.98 -26.67 -6.07
N LEU A 348 18.78 -25.49 -5.49
CA LEU A 348 19.68 -24.95 -4.46
C LEU A 348 18.88 -24.70 -3.18
N ALA A 349 19.45 -25.11 -2.05
CA ALA A 349 19.01 -24.71 -0.73
C ALA A 349 20.11 -23.88 -0.08
N GLY A 350 19.77 -22.75 0.52
CA GLY A 350 20.78 -21.86 1.06
C GLY A 350 20.27 -20.91 2.13
N SER A 351 21.21 -20.18 2.71
CA SER A 351 20.97 -19.13 3.67
C SER A 351 21.83 -17.91 3.36
N MET A 352 21.23 -16.74 3.53
CA MET A 352 21.89 -15.45 3.56
C MET A 352 21.90 -14.96 5.01
N THR A 353 23.10 -14.77 5.57
CA THR A 353 23.30 -14.25 6.94
C THR A 353 23.74 -12.80 6.86
N PHE A 354 23.10 -11.94 7.63
CA PHE A 354 23.39 -10.50 7.71
C PHE A 354 24.11 -10.16 9.00
N GLY A 355 25.10 -9.27 8.93
CA GLY A 355 25.81 -8.74 10.10
C GLY A 355 26.80 -9.72 10.72
N GLY A 356 27.12 -10.83 10.04
CA GLY A 356 27.96 -11.91 10.58
C GLY A 356 29.45 -11.55 10.68
N ARG A 357 29.99 -10.80 9.71
CA ARG A 357 31.41 -10.39 9.67
C ARG A 357 31.61 -8.92 9.98
N THR A 358 30.83 -8.06 9.34
CA THR A 358 30.80 -6.61 9.56
C THR A 358 29.35 -6.15 9.70
N GLY A 359 29.12 -4.94 10.26
CA GLY A 359 27.77 -4.41 10.49
C GLY A 359 26.93 -4.21 9.22
N THR A 360 27.51 -4.33 8.03
CA THR A 360 26.83 -4.25 6.72
C THR A 360 27.12 -5.48 5.85
N SER A 361 27.69 -6.54 6.43
CA SER A 361 27.98 -7.77 5.69
C SER A 361 26.71 -8.56 5.39
N ALA A 362 26.67 -9.18 4.23
CA ALA A 362 25.75 -10.27 3.90
C ALA A 362 26.58 -11.43 3.35
N ASP A 363 26.39 -12.62 3.89
CA ASP A 363 27.10 -13.83 3.47
C ASP A 363 26.09 -14.88 3.01
N LEU A 364 26.20 -15.32 1.76
CA LEU A 364 25.36 -16.35 1.16
C LEU A 364 26.12 -17.67 1.14
N ILE A 365 25.48 -18.72 1.67
CA ILE A 365 25.91 -20.11 1.53
C ILE A 365 24.74 -20.87 0.91
N ALA A 366 24.98 -21.56 -0.19
CA ALA A 366 23.98 -22.45 -0.78
C ALA A 366 24.64 -23.73 -1.27
N ASP A 367 23.93 -24.83 -1.13
CA ASP A 367 24.33 -26.15 -1.58
C ASP A 367 23.16 -26.79 -2.33
N GLY A 368 23.48 -27.70 -3.27
CA GLY A 368 22.45 -28.41 -4.00
C GLY A 368 22.99 -29.09 -5.24
N GLU A 369 22.18 -29.10 -6.28
CA GLU A 369 22.43 -29.83 -7.51
C GLU A 369 22.16 -28.95 -8.72
N ALA A 370 23.02 -29.04 -9.73
CA ALA A 370 22.79 -28.49 -11.06
C ALA A 370 23.11 -29.58 -12.08
N ASN A 371 22.10 -29.98 -12.87
CA ASN A 371 22.23 -31.00 -13.91
C ASN A 371 22.90 -32.30 -13.43
N GLY A 372 22.45 -32.87 -12.31
CA GLY A 372 23.04 -34.10 -11.76
C GLY A 372 24.30 -33.89 -10.90
N ALA A 373 24.95 -32.72 -10.98
CA ALA A 373 26.20 -32.45 -10.31
C ALA A 373 25.99 -31.66 -9.01
N ALA A 374 26.72 -32.02 -7.96
CA ALA A 374 26.72 -31.27 -6.71
C ALA A 374 27.29 -29.85 -6.92
N VAL A 375 26.57 -28.84 -6.42
CA VAL A 375 26.97 -27.43 -6.49
C VAL A 375 27.03 -26.84 -5.09
N LYS A 376 28.08 -26.07 -4.84
CA LYS A 376 28.24 -25.25 -3.64
C LYS A 376 28.54 -23.81 -4.03
N VAL A 377 27.80 -22.88 -3.45
CA VAL A 377 27.95 -21.45 -3.63
C VAL A 377 28.30 -20.83 -2.29
N ASN A 378 29.40 -20.09 -2.24
CA ASN A 378 29.73 -19.22 -1.12
C ASN A 378 30.01 -17.83 -1.66
N ALA A 379 29.19 -16.85 -1.28
CA ALA A 379 29.38 -15.46 -1.65
C ALA A 379 29.42 -14.59 -0.40
N ARG A 380 30.27 -13.56 -0.44
CA ARG A 380 30.48 -12.62 0.65
C ARG A 380 30.31 -11.21 0.11
N PHE A 381 29.45 -10.44 0.74
CA PHE A 381 29.14 -9.07 0.37
C PHE A 381 29.48 -8.18 1.56
N ASP A 382 30.45 -7.29 1.40
CA ASP A 382 30.81 -6.27 2.40
C ASP A 382 30.22 -4.94 1.93
N GLY A 383 29.18 -4.45 2.63
CA GLY A 383 28.34 -3.35 2.15
C GLY A 383 29.12 -2.10 1.72
N GLY A 384 29.05 -1.78 0.44
CA GLY A 384 29.55 -0.54 -0.14
C GLY A 384 28.40 0.34 -0.63
N ARG A 385 27.70 1.07 0.24
CA ARG A 385 26.75 2.14 -0.15
C ARG A 385 27.46 3.44 -0.59
N ARG A 386 28.59 3.38 -1.31
CA ARG A 386 29.31 4.60 -1.76
C ARG A 386 29.81 4.53 -3.21
N ARG A 387 29.18 5.39 -4.03
CA ARG A 387 29.62 6.01 -5.31
C ARG A 387 29.59 5.15 -6.59
N LEU A 388 28.49 5.29 -7.32
CA LEU A 388 28.54 5.57 -8.77
C LEU A 388 27.86 6.91 -9.03
N ALA A 389 28.43 7.98 -8.47
CA ALA A 389 28.22 9.31 -9.04
C ALA A 389 29.11 9.37 -10.28
N HIS A 390 28.47 9.27 -11.44
CA HIS A 390 29.04 9.57 -12.74
C HIS A 390 29.80 10.90 -12.62
N ARG A 391 31.12 10.86 -12.80
CA ARG A 391 31.93 12.06 -13.01
C ARG A 391 31.92 12.26 -14.53
N PRO A 392 31.24 13.28 -15.11
CA PRO A 392 31.47 13.63 -16.51
C PRO A 392 32.90 14.13 -16.63
N GLY A 393 33.61 13.64 -17.64
CA GLY A 393 34.97 14.07 -17.94
C GLY A 393 35.02 15.58 -18.15
N GLY A 394 35.81 16.26 -17.33
CA GLY A 394 36.32 17.58 -17.70
C GLY A 394 37.48 17.37 -18.66
N HIS A 395 37.25 17.64 -19.94
CA HIS A 395 38.35 18.01 -20.83
C HIS A 395 38.83 19.41 -20.44
N ASN A 396 40.10 19.51 -20.08
CA ASN A 396 40.89 20.73 -20.17
C ASN A 396 42.15 20.36 -20.95
N GLY A 397 42.42 21.09 -22.02
CA GLY A 397 43.53 20.90 -22.96
C GLY A 397 43.02 20.85 -24.38
#